data_AF-A0A8S3C588-F1
#
_entry.id   AF-A0A8S3C588-F1
#
_cell.length_a   1.000
_cell.length_b   1.000
_cell.length_c   1.000
_cell.angle_alpha   90.00
_cell.angle_beta   90.00
_cell.angle_gamma   90.00
#
_symmetry.space_group_name_H-M   'P 1'
#
loop_
_entity.id
_entity.type
_entity.pdbx_description
1 polymer ?
#
loop_
_entity_poly.entity_id
_entity_poly.type
_entity_poly.pdbx_seq_one_letter_code
_entity_poly.pdbx_strand_id
1 'polypeptide(L)'
;MDDHNDEYNHFLQTHQLQLVFNNIPKHLHRRLYEKMKNAIFDSGSYFQLCPVDDDDEELEKPYNPERRFYVSTLENVVLDPETDENAIFLIDHAWTYRIGDARNDLKSIPNLYERMASLMNVNSDTKDDGIELILQRMWKFNQTYTLASTQFNPNAGLEAAQEP
;
A
#
# COMPACT_ATOMS: atom_id res chain seq x y z
N MET A 1 -0.36 -28.37 -19.24
CA MET A 1 0.30 -28.46 -17.92
C MET A 1 0.43 -27.04 -17.40
N ASP A 2 0.25 -26.86 -16.10
CA ASP A 2 -0.37 -25.69 -15.46
C ASP A 2 0.45 -24.38 -15.48
N ASP A 3 0.10 -23.48 -16.40
CA ASP A 3 0.60 -22.09 -16.49
C ASP A 3 0.53 -21.33 -15.15
N HIS A 4 -0.54 -21.56 -14.36
CA HIS A 4 -0.71 -21.01 -13.02
C HIS A 4 0.36 -21.43 -12.00
N ASN A 5 0.95 -22.62 -12.17
CA ASN A 5 1.99 -23.08 -11.27
C ASN A 5 3.35 -22.53 -11.69
N ASP A 6 3.59 -22.37 -12.99
CA ASP A 6 4.83 -21.79 -13.52
C ASP A 6 4.97 -20.31 -13.14
N GLU A 7 3.91 -19.53 -13.26
CA GLU A 7 3.92 -18.13 -12.82
C GLU A 7 4.17 -17.96 -11.31
N TYR A 8 3.58 -18.82 -10.49
CA TYR A 8 3.82 -18.80 -9.04
C TYR A 8 5.25 -19.18 -8.69
N ASN A 9 5.81 -20.18 -9.37
CA ASN A 9 7.20 -20.56 -9.19
C ASN A 9 8.13 -19.40 -9.57
N HIS A 10 7.80 -18.66 -10.64
CA HIS A 10 8.52 -17.45 -11.02
C HIS A 10 8.40 -16.35 -9.94
N PHE A 11 7.20 -16.13 -9.39
CA PHE A 11 7.01 -15.21 -8.25
C PHE A 11 7.89 -15.60 -7.06
N LEU A 12 7.89 -16.88 -6.68
CA LEU A 12 8.72 -17.37 -5.59
C LEU A 12 10.20 -17.13 -5.86
N GLN A 13 10.70 -17.43 -7.05
CA GLN A 13 12.10 -17.20 -7.43
C GLN A 13 12.48 -15.72 -7.33
N THR A 14 11.63 -14.83 -7.83
CA THR A 14 11.87 -13.39 -7.84
C THR A 14 11.82 -12.78 -6.42
N HIS A 15 10.87 -13.22 -5.58
CA HIS A 15 10.57 -12.59 -4.29
C HIS A 15 11.07 -13.38 -3.07
N GLN A 16 11.73 -14.53 -3.24
CA GLN A 16 12.14 -15.41 -2.14
C GLN A 16 12.89 -14.68 -1.03
N LEU A 17 13.85 -13.84 -1.39
CA LEU A 17 14.65 -13.09 -0.43
C LEU A 17 13.80 -12.12 0.38
N GLN A 18 12.82 -11.46 -0.25
CA GLN A 18 11.91 -10.53 0.41
C GLN A 18 10.99 -11.27 1.38
N LEU A 19 10.43 -12.42 0.95
CA LEU A 19 9.56 -13.24 1.78
C LEU A 19 10.27 -13.77 3.03
N VAL A 20 11.50 -14.25 2.87
CA VAL A 20 12.31 -14.78 3.99
C VAL A 20 12.78 -13.67 4.92
N PHE A 21 13.30 -12.57 4.37
CA PHE A 21 13.80 -11.44 5.17
C PHE A 21 12.71 -10.82 6.05
N ASN A 22 11.47 -10.77 5.56
CA ASN A 22 10.32 -10.26 6.31
C ASN A 22 9.59 -11.34 7.13
N ASN A 23 10.14 -12.56 7.24
CA ASN A 23 9.56 -13.69 7.97
C ASN A 23 8.11 -14.01 7.57
N ILE A 24 7.77 -13.89 6.28
CA ILE A 24 6.42 -14.22 5.80
C ILE A 24 6.25 -15.75 5.78
N PRO A 25 5.28 -16.31 6.51
CA PRO A 25 5.03 -17.76 6.54
C PRO A 25 4.76 -18.37 5.16
N LYS A 26 5.31 -19.56 4.91
CA LYS A 26 5.24 -20.23 3.60
C LYS A 26 3.81 -20.52 3.14
N HIS A 27 2.90 -20.83 4.06
CA HIS A 27 1.50 -21.09 3.71
C HIS A 27 0.79 -19.86 3.15
N LEU A 28 1.27 -18.65 3.46
CA LEU A 28 0.73 -17.38 2.95
C LEU A 28 1.29 -17.00 1.57
N HIS A 29 2.38 -17.62 1.10
CA HIS A 29 3.05 -17.20 -0.14
C HIS A 29 2.15 -17.33 -1.36
N ARG A 30 1.38 -18.42 -1.44
CA ARG A 30 0.41 -18.63 -2.51
C ARG A 30 -0.67 -17.56 -2.49
N ARG A 31 -1.24 -17.29 -1.32
CA ARG A 31 -2.29 -16.28 -1.19
C ARG A 31 -1.79 -14.87 -1.50
N LEU A 32 -0.59 -14.53 -1.04
CA LEU A 32 0.05 -13.26 -1.37
C LEU A 32 0.21 -13.10 -2.88
N TYR A 33 0.73 -14.12 -3.56
CA TYR A 33 0.85 -14.11 -5.02
C TYR A 33 -0.51 -13.89 -5.69
N GLU A 34 -1.56 -14.61 -5.27
CA GLU A 34 -2.90 -14.45 -5.83
C GLU A 34 -3.45 -13.04 -5.61
N LYS A 35 -3.28 -12.49 -4.41
CA LYS A 35 -3.72 -11.12 -4.10
C LYS A 35 -2.94 -10.11 -4.94
N MET A 36 -1.64 -10.30 -5.14
CA MET A 36 -0.80 -9.41 -5.95
C MET A 36 -1.16 -9.50 -7.44
N LYS A 37 -1.26 -10.72 -7.98
CA LYS A 37 -1.61 -10.96 -9.39
C LYS A 37 -2.98 -10.38 -9.75
N ASN A 38 -3.95 -10.56 -8.87
CA ASN A 38 -5.34 -10.16 -9.12
C ASN A 38 -5.70 -8.80 -8.50
N ALA A 39 -4.72 -8.08 -7.92
CA ALA A 39 -4.94 -6.79 -7.26
C ALA A 39 -6.08 -6.82 -6.21
N ILE A 40 -6.07 -7.82 -5.32
CA ILE A 40 -7.08 -8.01 -4.28
C ILE A 40 -6.69 -7.21 -3.02
N PHE A 41 -7.41 -6.12 -2.77
CA PHE A 41 -7.28 -5.27 -1.58
C PHE A 41 -8.50 -5.45 -0.67
N ASP A 42 -8.47 -6.50 0.13
CA ASP A 42 -9.59 -6.93 0.97
C ASP A 42 -9.47 -6.50 2.43
N SER A 43 -8.40 -5.81 2.84
CA SER A 43 -8.18 -5.40 4.24
C SER A 43 -9.37 -4.66 4.85
N GLY A 44 -10.04 -3.81 4.07
CA GLY A 44 -11.22 -3.06 4.50
C GLY A 44 -12.45 -3.91 4.83
N SER A 45 -12.44 -5.21 4.52
CA SER A 45 -13.45 -6.18 4.99
C SER A 45 -13.10 -6.83 6.33
N TYR A 46 -11.88 -6.63 6.84
CA TYR A 46 -11.37 -7.27 8.06
C TYR A 46 -11.07 -6.25 9.15
N PHE A 47 -10.50 -5.10 8.79
CA PHE A 47 -10.15 -4.08 9.74
C PHE A 47 -10.14 -2.69 9.11
N GLN A 48 -10.23 -1.69 9.98
CA GLN A 48 -10.12 -0.28 9.61
C GLN A 48 -9.20 0.45 10.59
N LEU A 49 -8.63 1.57 10.13
CA LEU A 49 -7.92 2.50 10.99
C LEU A 49 -8.91 3.50 11.57
N CYS A 50 -8.92 3.66 12.89
CA CYS A 50 -9.75 4.63 13.59
C CYS A 50 -8.84 5.63 14.33
N PRO A 51 -9.11 6.94 14.26
CA PRO A 51 -8.40 7.93 15.07
C PRO A 51 -8.70 7.72 16.56
N VAL A 52 -7.73 7.98 17.44
CA VAL A 52 -7.91 7.83 18.89
C VAL A 52 -8.89 8.87 19.48
N ASP A 53 -8.98 10.06 18.87
CA ASP A 53 -9.77 11.20 19.35
C ASP A 53 -11.08 11.38 18.55
N ASP A 54 -11.82 10.27 18.38
CA ASP A 54 -13.06 10.16 17.60
C ASP A 54 -14.27 10.74 18.35
N ASP A 55 -14.17 12.02 18.74
CA ASP A 55 -15.35 12.77 19.15
C ASP A 55 -16.19 13.04 17.90
N ASP A 56 -17.30 12.30 17.76
CA ASP A 56 -18.27 12.29 16.64
C ASP A 56 -18.81 13.68 16.20
N GLU A 57 -18.44 14.77 16.87
CA GLU A 57 -18.91 16.12 16.56
C GLU A 57 -18.02 16.93 15.61
N GLU A 58 -16.80 16.51 15.28
CA GLU A 58 -15.90 17.38 14.52
C GLU A 58 -15.87 17.10 13.01
N LEU A 59 -16.54 18.00 12.28
CA LEU A 59 -16.00 18.62 11.08
C LEU A 59 -14.48 18.46 11.03
N GLU A 60 -13.99 17.62 10.13
CA GLU A 60 -12.66 17.69 9.53
C GLU A 60 -11.61 18.45 10.39
N LYS A 61 -11.19 17.83 11.51
CA LYS A 61 -10.04 18.28 12.33
C LYS A 61 -8.81 18.47 11.45
N PRO A 62 -8.12 19.62 11.48
CA PRO A 62 -6.97 19.90 10.63
C PRO A 62 -5.91 18.79 10.71
N TYR A 63 -5.12 18.64 9.65
CA TYR A 63 -4.07 17.64 9.59
C TYR A 63 -3.14 17.74 10.81
N ASN A 64 -3.05 16.67 11.57
CA ASN A 64 -2.14 16.54 12.70
C ASN A 64 -1.21 15.36 12.46
N PRO A 65 0.09 15.57 12.20
CA PRO A 65 1.05 14.49 11.99
C PRO A 65 1.30 13.65 13.24
N GLU A 66 0.93 14.14 14.43
CA GLU A 66 1.01 13.41 15.70
C GLU A 66 -0.28 12.65 16.03
N ARG A 67 -1.29 12.71 15.14
CA ARG A 67 -2.54 11.96 15.32
C ARG A 67 -2.25 10.47 15.42
N ARG A 68 -2.78 9.85 16.47
CA ARG A 68 -2.67 8.41 16.69
C ARG A 68 -3.88 7.71 16.11
N PHE A 69 -3.64 6.53 15.58
CA PHE A 69 -4.66 5.63 15.05
C PHE A 69 -4.56 4.28 15.77
N TYR A 70 -5.69 3.65 15.98
CA TYR A 70 -5.77 2.24 16.35
C TYR A 70 -6.39 1.45 15.21
N VAL A 71 -6.06 0.16 15.13
CA VAL A 71 -6.67 -0.76 14.18
C VAL A 71 -7.89 -1.37 14.88
N SER A 72 -9.06 -1.24 14.28
CA SER A 72 -10.29 -1.88 14.74
C SER A 72 -10.65 -3.02 13.79
N THR A 73 -10.88 -4.21 14.33
CA THR A 73 -11.39 -5.34 13.56
C THR A 73 -12.87 -5.13 13.28
N LEU A 74 -13.30 -5.40 12.04
CA LEU A 74 -14.71 -5.45 11.72
C LEU A 74 -15.28 -6.73 12.32
N GLU A 75 -16.34 -6.60 13.11
CA GLU A 75 -16.96 -7.74 13.77
C GLU A 75 -17.38 -8.79 12.72
N ASN A 76 -17.09 -10.07 13.03
CA ASN A 76 -17.36 -11.31 12.27
C ASN A 76 -16.17 -12.02 11.58
N VAL A 77 -14.93 -11.52 11.66
CA VAL A 77 -13.78 -12.26 11.06
C VAL A 77 -12.62 -12.42 12.05
N VAL A 78 -12.41 -13.66 12.50
CA VAL A 78 -11.23 -14.07 13.28
C VAL A 78 -10.34 -14.90 12.36
N LEU A 79 -9.16 -14.37 12.04
CA LEU A 79 -8.15 -15.08 11.27
C LEU A 79 -7.09 -15.65 12.21
N ASP A 80 -6.79 -16.93 12.04
CA ASP A 80 -5.63 -17.54 12.66
C ASP A 80 -4.42 -17.41 11.70
N PRO A 81 -3.39 -16.62 12.06
CA PRO A 81 -2.24 -16.41 11.18
C PRO A 81 -1.43 -17.68 10.89
N GLU A 82 -1.56 -18.72 11.70
CA GLU A 82 -0.84 -19.99 11.50
C GLU A 82 -1.56 -20.92 10.52
N THR A 83 -2.88 -20.82 10.41
CA THR A 83 -3.69 -21.80 9.67
C THR A 83 -4.51 -21.19 8.53
N ASP A 84 -4.86 -19.90 8.60
CA ASP A 84 -5.67 -19.23 7.59
C ASP A 84 -4.81 -18.59 6.51
N GLU A 85 -5.01 -19.03 5.27
CA GLU A 85 -4.31 -18.49 4.10
C GLU A 85 -4.62 -17.01 3.85
N ASN A 86 -5.77 -16.50 4.31
CA ASN A 86 -6.19 -15.11 4.14
C ASN A 86 -5.60 -14.17 5.19
N ALA A 87 -4.82 -14.66 6.15
CA ALA A 87 -4.14 -13.87 7.18
C ALA A 87 -2.94 -13.06 6.63
N ILE A 88 -3.04 -12.57 5.39
CA ILE A 88 -2.10 -11.67 4.74
C ILE A 88 -2.89 -10.66 3.91
N PHE A 89 -2.55 -9.38 4.04
CA PHE A 89 -3.29 -8.29 3.41
C PHE A 89 -2.37 -7.42 2.57
N LEU A 90 -2.89 -6.96 1.44
CA LEU A 90 -2.23 -5.92 0.67
C LEU A 90 -2.73 -4.57 1.14
N ILE A 91 -1.79 -3.73 1.58
CA ILE A 91 -2.03 -2.33 1.90
C ILE A 91 -1.36 -1.50 0.83
N ASP A 92 -2.06 -0.48 0.39
CA ASP A 92 -1.53 0.48 -0.55
C ASP A 92 -1.10 1.77 0.14
N HIS A 93 0.02 2.33 -0.32
CA HIS A 93 0.56 3.56 0.26
C HIS A 93 0.10 4.84 -0.45
N ALA A 94 -0.66 4.74 -1.55
CA ALA A 94 -1.06 5.79 -2.49
C ALA A 94 0.12 6.52 -3.16
N TRP A 95 1.16 6.89 -2.42
CA TRP A 95 2.53 7.15 -2.87
C TRP A 95 3.52 6.76 -1.76
N THR A 96 4.80 6.58 -2.06
CA THR A 96 5.80 6.32 -1.02
C THR A 96 6.25 7.63 -0.40
N TYR A 97 6.00 7.81 0.91
CA TYR A 97 6.39 9.03 1.63
C TYR A 97 6.72 8.77 3.10
N ARG A 98 7.40 9.76 3.68
CA ARG A 98 7.44 9.94 5.13
C ARG A 98 6.42 11.01 5.50
N ILE A 99 5.75 10.84 6.63
CA ILE A 99 4.69 11.76 7.10
C ILE A 99 5.14 13.23 7.07
N GLY A 100 6.40 13.52 7.39
CA GLY A 100 6.97 14.88 7.34
C GLY A 100 7.19 15.43 5.92
N ASP A 101 7.38 14.56 4.94
CA ASP A 101 7.67 14.93 3.55
C ASP A 101 6.39 15.02 2.69
N ALA A 102 5.29 14.38 3.13
CA ALA A 102 4.02 14.31 2.39
C ALA A 102 3.53 15.66 1.83
N ARG A 103 3.64 16.72 2.62
CA ARG A 103 3.26 18.08 2.19
C ARG A 103 4.18 18.59 1.08
N ASN A 104 5.49 18.40 1.23
CA ASN A 104 6.47 18.83 0.24
C ASN A 104 6.34 18.00 -1.05
N ASP A 105 6.04 16.71 -0.94
CA ASP A 105 5.77 15.83 -2.07
C ASP A 105 4.60 16.34 -2.90
N LEU A 106 3.46 16.65 -2.25
CA LEU A 106 2.27 17.19 -2.94
C LEU A 106 2.53 18.55 -3.62
N LYS A 107 3.52 19.31 -3.15
CA LYS A 107 3.94 20.58 -3.75
C LYS A 107 4.88 20.38 -4.93
N SER A 108 5.83 19.44 -4.81
CA SER A 108 7.01 19.36 -5.68
C SER A 108 6.93 18.25 -6.72
N ILE A 109 6.25 17.13 -6.42
CA ILE A 109 6.14 16.01 -7.35
C ILE A 109 5.10 16.34 -8.43
N PRO A 110 5.49 16.35 -9.72
CA PRO A 110 4.56 16.66 -10.80
C PRO A 110 3.35 15.73 -10.81
N ASN A 111 2.15 16.29 -10.98
CA ASN A 111 0.87 15.57 -11.08
C ASN A 111 0.43 14.81 -9.81
N LEU A 112 1.21 14.82 -8.72
CA LEU A 112 0.85 14.09 -7.51
C LEU A 112 -0.38 14.70 -6.85
N TYR A 113 -0.41 16.03 -6.70
CA TYR A 113 -1.55 16.73 -6.12
C TYR A 113 -2.83 16.43 -6.89
N GLU A 114 -2.82 16.56 -8.22
CA GLU A 114 -3.97 16.39 -9.10
C GLU A 114 -4.53 14.97 -8.98
N ARG A 115 -3.64 13.97 -8.93
CA ARG A 115 -4.00 12.57 -8.71
C ARG A 115 -4.65 12.36 -7.34
N MET A 116 -4.06 12.88 -6.27
CA MET A 116 -4.57 12.70 -4.91
C MET A 116 -5.88 13.47 -4.69
N ALA A 117 -6.00 14.67 -5.26
CA ALA A 117 -7.23 15.46 -5.23
C ALA A 117 -8.38 14.71 -5.93
N SER A 118 -8.10 14.13 -7.12
CA SER A 118 -9.08 13.32 -7.83
C SER A 118 -9.45 12.05 -7.06
N LEU A 119 -8.48 11.37 -6.45
CA LEU A 119 -8.72 10.14 -5.69
C LEU A 119 -9.58 10.39 -4.45
N MET A 120 -9.34 11.51 -3.76
CA MET A 120 -10.02 11.86 -2.50
C MET A 120 -11.22 12.79 -2.69
N ASN A 121 -11.61 13.05 -3.94
CA ASN A 121 -12.66 13.99 -4.31
C ASN A 121 -12.53 15.36 -3.59
N VAL A 122 -11.31 15.89 -3.59
CA VAL A 122 -10.99 17.19 -2.99
C VAL A 122 -11.19 18.28 -4.04
N ASN A 123 -12.06 19.23 -3.73
CA ASN A 123 -12.28 20.45 -4.52
C ASN A 123 -11.99 21.65 -3.60
N SER A 124 -10.99 22.46 -3.97
CA SER A 124 -10.51 23.59 -3.18
C SER A 124 -10.20 24.79 -4.07
N ASP A 125 -10.42 25.99 -3.55
CA ASP A 125 -10.17 27.24 -4.28
C ASP A 125 -8.67 27.46 -4.53
N THR A 126 -7.83 26.98 -3.61
CA THR A 126 -6.37 27.04 -3.74
C THR A 126 -5.74 25.65 -3.65
N LYS A 127 -4.55 25.51 -4.25
CA LYS A 127 -3.76 24.27 -4.16
C LYS A 127 -3.32 24.01 -2.72
N ASP A 128 -2.95 25.03 -1.96
CA ASP A 128 -2.52 24.88 -0.56
C ASP A 128 -3.66 24.35 0.32
N ASP A 129 -4.88 24.89 0.18
CA ASP A 129 -6.05 24.37 0.91
C ASP A 129 -6.36 22.91 0.53
N GLY A 130 -6.23 22.60 -0.76
CA GLY A 130 -6.42 21.23 -1.25
C GLY A 130 -5.38 20.26 -0.70
N ILE A 131 -4.13 20.70 -0.53
CA ILE A 131 -3.07 19.89 0.09
C ILE A 131 -3.41 19.57 1.54
N GLU A 132 -3.92 20.54 2.31
CA GLU A 132 -4.34 20.30 3.69
C GLU A 132 -5.49 19.29 3.77
N LEU A 133 -6.49 19.41 2.89
CA LEU A 133 -7.59 18.46 2.79
C LEU A 133 -7.12 17.05 2.39
N ILE A 134 -6.17 16.94 1.45
CA ILE A 134 -5.56 15.66 1.08
C ILE A 134 -4.84 15.03 2.29
N LEU A 135 -3.97 15.78 2.95
CA LEU A 135 -3.21 15.27 4.12
C LEU A 135 -4.14 14.83 5.25
N GLN A 136 -5.23 15.57 5.45
CA GLN A 136 -6.25 15.25 6.42
C GLN A 136 -7.03 13.98 6.09
N ARG A 137 -7.34 13.75 4.82
CA ARG A 137 -8.18 12.63 4.36
C ARG A 137 -7.37 11.39 4.00
N MET A 138 -6.06 11.50 3.78
CA MET A 138 -5.23 10.44 3.21
C MET A 138 -5.32 9.09 3.93
N TRP A 139 -5.44 9.11 5.26
CA TRP A 139 -5.55 7.89 6.07
C TRP A 139 -6.76 7.04 5.71
N LYS A 140 -7.83 7.64 5.16
CA LYS A 140 -9.03 6.94 4.68
C LYS A 140 -8.80 6.20 3.35
N PHE A 141 -7.81 6.64 2.56
CA PHE A 141 -7.62 6.21 1.18
C PHE A 141 -6.31 5.43 0.94
N ASN A 142 -5.44 5.30 1.93
CA ASN A 142 -4.25 4.44 1.91
C ASN A 142 -4.62 2.93 1.93
N GLN A 143 -5.63 2.51 1.15
CA GLN A 143 -6.15 1.14 1.05
C GLN A 143 -6.21 0.62 -0.40
N THR A 144 -5.93 1.42 -1.43
CA THR A 144 -6.05 0.97 -2.83
C THR A 144 -4.97 1.53 -3.78
N TYR A 145 -4.03 0.68 -4.21
CA TYR A 145 -3.23 0.86 -5.43
C TYR A 145 -2.35 -0.33 -5.79
N THR A 146 -2.18 -0.47 -7.11
CA THR A 146 -1.45 -1.52 -7.81
C THR A 146 -0.24 -0.91 -8.52
N LEU A 147 0.94 -1.47 -8.30
CA LEU A 147 2.09 -1.24 -9.18
C LEU A 147 1.99 -2.21 -10.36
N ALA A 148 1.94 -1.69 -11.58
CA ALA A 148 2.40 -2.46 -12.74
C ALA A 148 3.92 -2.56 -12.60
N SER A 149 4.43 -3.76 -12.31
CA SER A 149 5.87 -4.01 -12.19
C SER A 149 6.56 -3.63 -13.51
N THR A 150 7.41 -2.61 -13.48
CA THR A 150 8.34 -2.36 -14.57
C THR A 150 9.33 -3.52 -14.61
N GLN A 151 9.46 -4.10 -15.79
CA GLN A 151 10.19 -5.33 -16.12
C GLN A 151 11.51 -5.47 -15.39
N PHE A 152 11.68 -6.59 -14.68
CA PHE A 152 12.98 -7.06 -14.21
C PHE A 152 13.81 -7.45 -15.45
N ASN A 153 14.91 -6.75 -15.73
CA ASN A 153 15.84 -7.13 -16.80
C ASN A 153 17.06 -7.85 -16.19
N PRO A 154 17.13 -9.18 -16.27
CA PRO A 154 18.19 -9.97 -15.63
C PRO A 154 19.56 -9.87 -16.33
N ASN A 155 19.68 -9.16 -17.46
CA ASN A 155 20.90 -9.13 -18.27
C ASN A 155 21.79 -7.88 -18.10
N ALA A 156 21.52 -7.00 -17.14
CA ALA A 156 22.34 -5.79 -16.93
C ALA A 156 23.74 -6.06 -16.31
N GLY A 157 24.13 -7.32 -16.09
CA GLY A 157 25.35 -7.70 -15.36
C GLY A 157 26.48 -8.36 -16.18
N LEU A 158 26.43 -8.38 -17.52
CA LEU A 158 27.37 -9.17 -18.33
C LEU A 158 28.27 -8.38 -19.30
N GLU A 159 28.39 -7.06 -19.15
CA GLU A 159 29.16 -6.24 -20.12
C GLU A 159 30.20 -5.30 -19.48
N ALA A 160 30.93 -5.78 -18.47
CA ALA A 160 32.10 -5.07 -17.94
C ALA A 160 33.17 -6.04 -17.43
N ALA A 161 33.68 -6.91 -18.30
CA ALA A 161 34.93 -7.64 -18.08
C ALA A 161 35.58 -8.01 -19.42
N GLN A 162 36.01 -7.01 -20.18
CA GLN A 162 37.12 -7.16 -21.13
C GLN A 162 38.05 -5.95 -20.95
N GLU A 163 39.26 -6.28 -20.49
CA GLU A 163 40.39 -5.38 -20.20
C GLU A 163 40.90 -4.68 -21.48
N PRO A 164 41.80 -3.71 -21.34
CA PRO A 164 43.21 -4.02 -21.08
C PRO A 164 43.81 -3.41 -19.80
#